data_AF-A0A354EQR3-F1
#
_entry.id   AF-A0A354EQR3-F1
#
_cell.length_a   1.000
_cell.length_b   1.000
_cell.length_c   1.000
_cell.angle_alpha   90.00
_cell.angle_beta   90.00
_cell.angle_gamma   90.00
#
_symmetry.space_group_name_H-M   'P 1'
#
loop_
_entity.id
_entity.type
_entity.pdbx_description
1 polymer ?
#
loop_
_entity_poly.entity_id
_entity_poly.type
_entity_poly.pdbx_seq_one_letter_code
_entity_poly.pdbx_strand_id
1 'polypeptide(L)'
;MSDETVIAETRLTGAEPWAGLPPALATPPGAGAVCDDTGARKIGRGAAEGAFTTGPVMVAHASLTARRLGLTPPPRSPELMDVLELYAFVRQARFCAPSPTGLALSLGLAEPKSAEEQASALREAAGLLLRELAEPAYPEREAAYGLALTMQRAGWAWGARVVQALEAGGVRARQHRSAGLDVWSRLTEWEDEAPRGEAGSAPVDSESARIRLEKLLQASGLDETRPSQSDYAAEAAFAFSPRNEEGRPRVLLAEAGTGTGKTLGYLAPASLWAERNQGAAWISTYTRALQRQIDRESHSLWPDPAERKKKAVIRKGRENYLCVLNLQDMVQAAQLGNGDLVGLALVGRWALHTRDGDMTGGDFPGWLPGLFAMPAAHAAGAANLVDRRGECVHAACPHYRTCFV
;
A
#
# COMPACT_ATOMS: atom_id res chain seq x y z
N MET A 1 40.89 -8.04 18.49
CA MET A 1 40.01 -9.17 18.83
C MET A 1 38.72 -8.60 19.40
N SER A 2 37.69 -8.53 18.57
CA SER A 2 36.33 -8.22 19.00
C SER A 2 35.39 -8.82 17.95
N ASP A 3 35.15 -10.12 18.11
CA ASP A 3 33.98 -10.89 17.71
C ASP A 3 33.14 -10.34 16.53
N GLU A 4 33.66 -10.54 15.32
CA GLU A 4 32.82 -10.85 14.15
C GLU A 4 32.29 -12.28 14.29
N THR A 5 31.41 -12.52 15.25
CA THR A 5 30.78 -13.83 15.39
C THR A 5 29.66 -13.94 14.37
N VAL A 6 30.03 -14.48 13.21
CA VAL A 6 29.26 -15.42 12.39
C VAL A 6 27.75 -15.16 12.40
N ILE A 7 27.26 -14.40 11.40
CA ILE A 7 25.88 -14.59 10.94
C ILE A 7 25.86 -16.01 10.37
N ALA A 8 25.46 -16.97 11.20
CA ALA A 8 25.25 -18.33 10.73
C ALA A 8 24.25 -18.25 9.57
N GLU A 9 24.60 -18.85 8.43
CA GLU A 9 23.62 -19.16 7.39
C GLU A 9 22.64 -20.20 7.99
N THR A 10 21.69 -19.73 8.79
CA THR A 10 20.61 -20.57 9.31
C THR A 10 19.71 -20.89 8.13
N ARG A 11 20.01 -21.97 7.42
CA ARG A 11 19.09 -22.54 6.44
C ARG A 11 17.87 -23.04 7.20
N LEU A 12 16.71 -22.47 6.89
CA LEU A 12 15.43 -22.91 7.42
C LEU A 12 15.23 -24.38 7.05
N THR A 13 15.08 -25.24 8.05
CA THR A 13 15.01 -26.70 7.91
C THR A 13 13.58 -27.22 7.87
N GLY A 14 12.57 -26.35 8.05
CA GLY A 14 11.17 -26.73 8.13
C GLY A 14 10.74 -27.26 9.50
N ALA A 15 11.67 -27.34 10.46
CA ALA A 15 11.43 -27.76 11.84
C ALA A 15 11.25 -26.54 12.78
N GLU A 16 11.01 -25.35 12.24
CA GLU A 16 10.92 -24.15 13.05
C GLU A 16 9.65 -24.14 13.91
N PRO A 17 9.72 -23.69 15.17
CA PRO A 17 8.57 -23.66 16.08
C PRO A 17 7.35 -22.88 15.54
N TRP A 18 7.60 -21.89 14.67
CA TRP A 18 6.56 -21.06 14.04
C TRP A 18 5.91 -21.71 12.80
N ALA A 19 6.44 -22.84 12.30
CA ALA A 19 5.92 -23.53 11.12
C ALA A 19 4.61 -24.30 11.37
N GLY A 20 4.26 -24.57 12.64
CA GLY A 20 2.98 -25.16 13.03
C GLY A 20 1.83 -24.18 12.81
N LEU A 21 1.31 -24.12 11.60
CA LEU A 21 0.19 -23.26 11.22
C LEU A 21 -1.16 -23.94 11.47
N PRO A 22 -2.15 -23.22 12.06
CA PRO A 22 -3.49 -23.77 12.21
C PRO A 22 -4.15 -24.03 10.85
N PRO A 23 -5.30 -24.74 10.83
CA PRO A 23 -6.06 -24.95 9.62
C PRO A 23 -6.41 -23.63 8.92
N ALA A 24 -6.25 -23.57 7.61
CA ALA A 24 -6.66 -22.43 6.79
C ALA A 24 -8.05 -22.66 6.22
N LEU A 25 -8.97 -21.73 6.47
CA LEU A 25 -10.34 -21.75 6.00
C LEU A 25 -10.52 -20.80 4.81
N ALA A 26 -10.94 -21.34 3.67
CA ALA A 26 -11.37 -20.56 2.51
C ALA A 26 -12.88 -20.70 2.30
N THR A 27 -13.56 -19.56 2.13
CA THR A 27 -15.01 -19.48 1.91
C THR A 27 -15.34 -18.68 0.65
N PRO A 28 -14.94 -19.10 -0.56
CA PRO A 28 -15.41 -18.45 -1.78
C PRO A 28 -16.94 -18.53 -1.92
N PRO A 29 -17.57 -17.69 -2.76
CA PRO A 29 -19.03 -17.73 -2.94
C PRO A 29 -19.55 -19.14 -3.25
N GLY A 30 -20.45 -19.65 -2.40
CA GLY A 30 -21.09 -20.96 -2.58
C GLY A 30 -20.23 -22.19 -2.24
N ALA A 31 -19.02 -22.04 -1.72
CA ALA A 31 -18.17 -23.16 -1.33
C ALA A 31 -17.34 -22.87 -0.07
N GLY A 32 -16.91 -23.95 0.59
CA GLY A 32 -16.01 -23.89 1.74
C GLY A 32 -14.96 -24.99 1.62
N ALA A 33 -13.74 -24.70 2.03
CA ALA A 33 -12.67 -25.69 2.14
C ALA A 33 -11.75 -25.36 3.32
N VAL A 34 -11.15 -26.40 3.87
CA VAL A 34 -10.12 -26.27 4.91
C VAL A 34 -8.84 -26.95 4.43
N CYS A 35 -7.70 -26.38 4.78
CA CYS A 35 -6.39 -26.99 4.59
C CYS A 35 -5.67 -27.07 5.94
N ASP A 36 -5.31 -28.28 6.36
CA ASP A 36 -4.51 -28.55 7.55
C ASP A 36 -3.32 -29.45 7.18
N ASP A 37 -2.69 -30.11 8.16
CA ASP A 37 -1.56 -31.03 7.93
C ASP A 37 -1.92 -32.26 7.10
N THR A 38 -3.21 -32.60 6.99
CA THR A 38 -3.69 -33.71 6.17
C THR A 38 -3.98 -33.31 4.73
N GLY A 39 -3.88 -32.01 4.41
CA GLY A 39 -4.13 -31.46 3.08
C GLY A 39 -5.45 -30.69 2.97
N ALA A 40 -5.71 -30.15 1.77
CA ALA A 40 -6.91 -29.39 1.48
C ALA A 40 -8.10 -30.29 1.14
N ARG A 41 -9.27 -29.98 1.72
CA ARG A 41 -10.53 -30.69 1.46
C ARG A 41 -11.71 -29.75 1.47
N LYS A 42 -12.71 -30.04 0.62
CA LYS A 42 -13.99 -29.35 0.64
C LYS A 42 -14.76 -29.66 1.91
N ILE A 43 -15.47 -28.67 2.43
CA ILE A 43 -16.33 -28.80 3.60
C ILE A 43 -17.69 -28.14 3.36
N GLY A 44 -18.72 -28.66 4.03
CA GLY A 44 -20.03 -28.03 4.06
C GLY A 44 -20.05 -26.77 4.93
N ARG A 45 -21.08 -25.94 4.75
CA ARG A 45 -21.25 -24.67 5.49
C ARG A 45 -21.17 -24.84 7.01
N GLY A 46 -21.88 -25.82 7.59
CA GLY A 46 -21.86 -26.05 9.05
C GLY A 46 -20.47 -26.42 9.58
N ALA A 47 -19.68 -27.17 8.82
CA ALA A 47 -18.29 -27.49 9.18
C ALA A 47 -17.38 -26.26 9.07
N ALA A 48 -17.63 -25.38 8.09
CA ALA A 48 -16.92 -24.11 7.96
C ALA A 48 -17.27 -23.13 9.09
N GLU A 49 -18.54 -23.05 9.49
CA GLU A 49 -18.98 -22.29 10.68
C GLU A 49 -18.32 -22.83 11.96
N GLY A 50 -18.28 -24.16 12.12
CA GLY A 50 -17.55 -24.80 13.23
C GLY A 50 -16.07 -24.41 13.23
N ALA A 51 -15.37 -24.61 12.12
CA ALA A 51 -13.96 -24.25 12.00
C ALA A 51 -13.69 -22.76 12.28
N PHE A 52 -14.62 -21.86 11.93
CA PHE A 52 -14.48 -20.42 12.17
C PHE A 52 -14.69 -20.02 13.64
N THR A 53 -15.39 -20.83 14.44
CA THR A 53 -15.88 -20.41 15.77
C THR A 53 -15.32 -21.21 16.95
N THR A 54 -14.80 -22.42 16.73
CA THR A 54 -14.49 -23.35 17.84
C THR A 54 -13.00 -23.52 18.14
N GLY A 55 -12.09 -23.09 17.28
CA GLY A 55 -10.66 -23.29 17.51
C GLY A 55 -9.77 -22.42 16.62
N PRO A 56 -8.44 -22.58 16.75
CA PRO A 56 -7.50 -21.76 16.01
C PRO A 56 -7.63 -21.99 14.50
N VAL A 57 -7.85 -20.92 13.75
CA VAL A 57 -8.09 -20.98 12.30
C VAL A 57 -7.49 -19.76 11.61
N MET A 58 -6.95 -19.97 10.42
CA MET A 58 -6.50 -18.90 9.54
C MET A 58 -7.58 -18.54 8.51
N VAL A 59 -7.74 -17.25 8.27
CA VAL A 59 -8.66 -16.72 7.26
C VAL A 59 -7.98 -15.60 6.46
N ALA A 60 -8.54 -15.26 5.31
CA ALA A 60 -8.24 -13.99 4.63
C ALA A 60 -9.46 -13.09 4.75
N HIS A 61 -9.40 -12.09 5.63
CA HIS A 61 -10.47 -11.16 5.97
C HIS A 61 -11.60 -11.77 6.83
N ALA A 62 -11.41 -11.79 8.15
CA ALA A 62 -12.31 -12.36 9.16
C ALA A 62 -13.77 -11.88 9.04
N SER A 63 -14.02 -10.58 8.94
CA SER A 63 -15.37 -10.03 8.81
C SER A 63 -16.05 -10.41 7.49
N LEU A 64 -15.29 -10.59 6.41
CA LEU A 64 -15.83 -11.06 5.13
C LEU A 64 -16.17 -12.55 5.21
N THR A 65 -15.28 -13.35 5.79
CA THR A 65 -15.52 -14.77 6.06
C THR A 65 -16.79 -14.98 6.89
N ALA A 66 -16.95 -14.23 7.99
CA ALA A 66 -18.15 -14.27 8.82
C ALA A 66 -19.41 -13.97 8.01
N ARG A 67 -19.42 -12.88 7.23
CA ARG A 67 -20.57 -12.52 6.38
C ARG A 67 -20.93 -13.62 5.38
N ARG A 68 -19.93 -14.27 4.77
CA ARG A 68 -20.16 -15.38 3.82
C ARG A 68 -20.73 -16.64 4.48
N LEU A 69 -20.38 -16.86 5.75
CA LEU A 69 -20.96 -17.92 6.59
C LEU A 69 -22.32 -17.52 7.19
N GLY A 70 -22.80 -16.30 6.94
CA GLY A 70 -24.04 -15.78 7.55
C GLY A 70 -23.92 -15.54 9.05
N LEU A 71 -22.70 -15.30 9.53
CA LEU A 71 -22.38 -14.99 10.92
C LEU A 71 -22.17 -13.50 11.12
N THR A 72 -22.25 -13.06 12.37
CA THR A 72 -21.87 -11.70 12.75
C THR A 72 -20.34 -11.57 12.69
N PRO A 73 -19.80 -10.49 12.11
CA PRO A 73 -18.36 -10.22 12.14
C PRO A 73 -17.77 -10.30 13.56
N PRO A 74 -16.68 -11.06 13.78
CA PRO A 74 -16.11 -11.23 15.11
C PRO A 74 -15.15 -10.09 15.48
N PRO A 75 -14.96 -9.82 16.78
CA PRO A 75 -13.82 -9.04 17.25
C PRO A 75 -12.51 -9.82 17.05
N ARG A 76 -11.36 -9.17 17.25
CA ARG A 76 -10.06 -9.85 17.24
C ARG A 76 -9.99 -10.88 18.38
N SER A 77 -9.41 -12.05 18.08
CA SER A 77 -9.22 -13.16 19.01
C SER A 77 -7.87 -13.82 18.75
N PRO A 78 -7.19 -14.38 19.77
CA PRO A 78 -5.98 -15.16 19.56
C PRO A 78 -6.20 -16.42 18.71
N GLU A 79 -7.43 -16.94 18.65
CA GLU A 79 -7.80 -18.13 17.86
C GLU A 79 -8.07 -17.79 16.39
N LEU A 80 -8.29 -16.52 16.04
CA LEU A 80 -8.63 -16.13 14.68
C LEU A 80 -7.49 -15.36 14.03
N MET A 81 -6.72 -16.05 13.20
CA MET A 81 -5.52 -15.52 12.57
C MET A 81 -5.85 -15.01 11.16
N ASP A 82 -5.93 -13.69 10.99
CA ASP A 82 -6.15 -13.12 9.65
C ASP A 82 -4.81 -12.96 8.93
N VAL A 83 -4.60 -13.70 7.84
CA VAL A 83 -3.35 -13.66 7.06
C VAL A 83 -3.12 -12.28 6.44
N LEU A 84 -4.16 -11.46 6.29
CA LEU A 84 -3.99 -10.09 5.82
C LEU A 84 -3.34 -9.17 6.87
N GLU A 85 -3.50 -9.42 8.18
CA GLU A 85 -2.72 -8.71 9.21
C GLU A 85 -1.24 -9.06 9.10
N LEU A 86 -0.93 -10.36 8.91
CA LEU A 86 0.45 -10.81 8.69
C LEU A 86 1.03 -10.20 7.42
N TYR A 87 0.28 -10.20 6.32
CA TYR A 87 0.70 -9.59 5.06
C TYR A 87 1.01 -8.10 5.24
N ALA A 88 0.11 -7.32 5.86
CA ALA A 88 0.32 -5.90 6.11
C ALA A 88 1.55 -5.64 7.00
N PHE A 89 1.84 -6.54 7.93
CA PHE A 89 3.03 -6.47 8.75
C PHE A 89 4.31 -6.71 7.94
N VAL A 90 4.34 -7.78 7.13
CA VAL A 90 5.53 -8.27 6.43
C VAL A 90 5.85 -7.46 5.17
N ARG A 91 4.84 -7.16 4.34
CA ARG A 91 4.95 -6.51 3.02
C ARG A 91 4.30 -5.13 3.07
N GLN A 92 5.03 -4.14 3.58
CA GLN A 92 4.49 -2.80 3.82
C GLN A 92 4.21 -2.05 2.51
N ALA A 93 3.10 -1.30 2.45
CA ALA A 93 2.69 -0.50 1.29
C ALA A 93 2.65 -1.27 -0.05
N ARG A 94 2.44 -2.59 -0.01
CA ARG A 94 2.25 -3.44 -1.19
C ARG A 94 0.76 -3.74 -1.39
N PHE A 95 0.33 -3.72 -2.64
CA PHE A 95 -1.05 -4.03 -2.99
C PHE A 95 -1.34 -5.52 -2.83
N CYS A 96 -2.44 -5.84 -2.15
CA CYS A 96 -3.00 -7.18 -2.05
C CYS A 96 -4.53 -7.08 -2.05
N ALA A 97 -5.19 -7.87 -2.89
CA ALA A 97 -6.64 -8.03 -2.80
C ALA A 97 -6.97 -8.87 -1.54
N PRO A 98 -8.04 -8.58 -0.80
CA PRO A 98 -8.31 -9.20 0.49
C PRO A 98 -9.00 -10.57 0.34
N SER A 99 -8.31 -11.53 -0.28
CA SER A 99 -8.79 -12.89 -0.50
C SER A 99 -7.62 -13.86 -0.55
N PRO A 100 -7.86 -15.18 -0.42
CA PRO A 100 -6.80 -16.18 -0.61
C PRO A 100 -6.13 -16.07 -1.99
N THR A 101 -6.93 -15.85 -3.05
CA THR A 101 -6.43 -15.60 -4.41
C THR A 101 -5.56 -14.33 -4.47
N GLY A 102 -6.00 -13.25 -3.83
CA GLY A 102 -5.25 -11.99 -3.79
C GLY A 102 -3.91 -12.12 -3.08
N LEU A 103 -3.88 -12.82 -1.94
CA LEU A 103 -2.65 -13.16 -1.22
C LEU A 103 -1.72 -14.01 -2.09
N ALA A 104 -2.23 -15.07 -2.72
CA ALA A 104 -1.45 -15.94 -3.60
C ALA A 104 -0.77 -15.16 -4.72
N LEU A 105 -1.55 -14.38 -5.49
CA LEU A 105 -1.03 -13.56 -6.59
C LEU A 105 0.00 -12.52 -6.11
N SER A 106 -0.23 -11.90 -4.95
CA SER A 106 0.69 -10.91 -4.39
C SER A 106 2.05 -11.51 -3.97
N LEU A 107 2.09 -12.82 -3.72
CA LEU A 107 3.28 -13.57 -3.34
C LEU A 107 3.90 -14.35 -4.52
N GLY A 108 3.38 -14.17 -5.74
CA GLY A 108 3.87 -14.87 -6.93
C GLY A 108 3.48 -16.35 -6.99
N LEU A 109 2.49 -16.78 -6.20
CA LEU A 109 1.92 -18.13 -6.27
C LEU A 109 0.97 -18.27 -7.47
N ALA A 110 0.75 -19.52 -7.89
CA ALA A 110 -0.26 -19.84 -8.90
C ALA A 110 -1.66 -19.41 -8.43
N GLU A 111 -2.48 -18.92 -9.37
CA GLU A 111 -3.84 -18.50 -9.07
C GLU A 111 -4.70 -19.72 -8.64
N PRO A 112 -5.22 -19.77 -7.41
CA PRO A 112 -6.06 -20.88 -6.96
C PRO A 112 -7.46 -20.79 -7.58
N LYS A 113 -7.90 -21.87 -8.24
CA LYS A 113 -9.16 -21.94 -9.00
C LYS A 113 -10.29 -22.63 -8.24
N SER A 114 -9.97 -23.43 -7.23
CA SER A 114 -10.94 -24.14 -6.37
C SER A 114 -10.92 -23.62 -4.93
N ALA A 115 -11.92 -24.00 -4.13
CA ALA A 115 -11.95 -23.63 -2.71
C ALA A 115 -10.79 -24.31 -1.95
N GLU A 116 -10.50 -25.56 -2.30
CA GLU A 116 -9.41 -26.37 -1.78
C GLU A 116 -8.05 -25.73 -2.10
N GLU A 117 -7.83 -25.33 -3.36
CA GLU A 117 -6.63 -24.58 -3.74
C GLU A 117 -6.54 -23.24 -3.01
N GLN A 118 -7.65 -22.53 -2.81
CA GLN A 118 -7.64 -21.29 -2.02
C GLN A 118 -7.26 -21.53 -0.56
N ALA A 119 -7.76 -22.60 0.08
CA ALA A 119 -7.39 -22.96 1.44
C ALA A 119 -5.90 -23.34 1.53
N SER A 120 -5.40 -24.11 0.57
CA SER A 120 -3.97 -24.46 0.47
C SER A 120 -3.10 -23.23 0.26
N ALA A 121 -3.46 -22.37 -0.70
CA ALA A 121 -2.71 -21.16 -1.01
C ALA A 121 -2.71 -20.17 0.17
N LEU A 122 -3.79 -20.10 0.96
CA LEU A 122 -3.83 -19.29 2.17
C LEU A 122 -2.81 -19.78 3.22
N ARG A 123 -2.73 -21.11 3.42
CA ARG A 123 -1.77 -21.73 4.35
C ARG A 123 -0.34 -21.53 3.87
N GLU A 124 -0.10 -21.73 2.58
CA GLU A 124 1.21 -21.50 1.95
C GLU A 124 1.65 -20.04 2.04
N ALA A 125 0.74 -19.10 1.78
CA ALA A 125 0.98 -17.67 1.89
C ALA A 125 1.45 -17.27 3.30
N ALA A 126 0.77 -17.74 4.35
CA ALA A 126 1.20 -17.50 5.73
C ALA A 126 2.61 -18.05 6.01
N GLY A 127 2.91 -19.27 5.52
CA GLY A 127 4.23 -19.88 5.66
C GLY A 127 5.33 -19.12 4.91
N LEU A 128 5.04 -18.59 3.72
CA LEU A 128 5.99 -17.74 2.97
C LEU A 128 6.28 -16.43 3.68
N LEU A 129 5.25 -15.76 4.20
CA LEU A 129 5.39 -14.50 4.94
C LEU A 129 6.23 -14.67 6.22
N LEU A 130 6.05 -15.79 6.95
CA LEU A 130 6.89 -16.10 8.11
C LEU A 130 8.33 -16.45 7.72
N ARG A 131 8.52 -17.19 6.61
CA ARG A 131 9.88 -17.47 6.08
C ARG A 131 10.62 -16.20 5.69
N GLU A 132 9.93 -15.26 5.05
CA GLU A 132 10.48 -13.96 4.68
C GLU A 132 10.96 -13.18 5.92
N LEU A 133 10.19 -13.18 7.01
CA LEU A 133 10.63 -12.59 8.29
C LEU A 133 11.87 -13.29 8.87
N ALA A 134 12.04 -14.58 8.59
CA ALA A 134 13.17 -15.36 9.06
C ALA A 134 14.42 -15.25 8.17
N GLU A 135 14.34 -14.65 6.97
CA GLU A 135 15.51 -14.42 6.11
C GLU A 135 16.46 -13.40 6.73
N PRO A 136 17.75 -13.70 7.01
CA PRO A 136 18.64 -12.78 7.72
C PRO A 136 18.70 -11.34 7.18
N ALA A 137 18.46 -11.16 5.87
CA ALA A 137 18.42 -9.88 5.18
C ALA A 137 17.07 -9.12 5.26
N TYR A 138 16.09 -9.58 6.04
CA TYR A 138 14.80 -8.89 6.21
C TYR A 138 15.02 -7.43 6.68
N PRO A 139 14.45 -6.43 5.97
CA PRO A 139 14.71 -5.03 6.25
C PRO A 139 14.15 -4.60 7.61
N GLU A 140 14.87 -3.70 8.29
CA GLU A 140 14.47 -3.14 9.59
C GLU A 140 14.05 -4.20 10.63
N ARG A 141 14.72 -5.37 10.61
CA ARG A 141 14.42 -6.54 11.47
C ARG A 141 14.22 -6.17 12.93
N GLU A 142 15.13 -5.38 13.50
CA GLU A 142 15.09 -5.02 14.91
C GLU A 142 13.89 -4.11 15.25
N ALA A 143 13.56 -3.17 14.36
CA ALA A 143 12.37 -2.34 14.52
C ALA A 143 11.07 -3.15 14.36
N ALA A 144 11.04 -4.10 13.41
CA ALA A 144 9.93 -5.04 13.27
C ALA A 144 9.78 -5.93 14.51
N TYR A 145 10.89 -6.40 15.07
CA TYR A 145 10.91 -7.23 16.29
C TYR A 145 10.35 -6.49 17.50
N GLY A 146 10.82 -5.25 17.74
CA GLY A 146 10.30 -4.41 18.83
C GLY A 146 8.80 -4.17 18.73
N LEU A 147 8.31 -3.88 17.52
CA LEU A 147 6.87 -3.70 17.28
C LEU A 147 6.08 -5.02 17.45
N ALA A 148 6.60 -6.15 16.96
CA ALA A 148 5.96 -7.45 17.09
C ALA A 148 5.82 -7.87 18.56
N LEU A 149 6.81 -7.60 19.41
CA LEU A 149 6.72 -7.81 20.86
C LEU A 149 5.59 -6.98 21.49
N THR A 150 5.46 -5.71 21.10
CA THR A 150 4.38 -4.83 21.56
C THR A 150 3.01 -5.37 21.11
N MET A 151 2.88 -5.75 19.85
CA MET A 151 1.64 -6.31 19.29
C MET A 151 1.29 -7.66 19.94
N GLN A 152 2.27 -8.52 20.23
CA GLN A 152 2.07 -9.78 20.94
C GLN A 152 1.50 -9.54 22.35
N ARG A 153 2.05 -8.59 23.11
CA ARG A 153 1.51 -8.22 24.44
C ARG A 153 0.09 -7.65 24.36
N ALA A 154 -0.25 -7.02 23.24
CA ALA A 154 -1.60 -6.56 22.94
C ALA A 154 -2.54 -7.65 22.40
N GLY A 155 -2.12 -8.92 22.39
CA GLY A 155 -2.95 -10.06 21.99
C GLY A 155 -3.04 -10.28 20.48
N TRP A 156 -2.09 -9.77 19.69
CA TRP A 156 -2.04 -10.07 18.25
C TRP A 156 -1.82 -11.57 18.01
N ALA A 157 -2.74 -12.22 17.28
CA ALA A 157 -2.74 -13.66 17.08
C ALA A 157 -1.46 -14.19 16.38
N TRP A 158 -0.84 -13.39 15.52
CA TRP A 158 0.44 -13.73 14.87
C TRP A 158 1.68 -13.45 15.72
N GLY A 159 1.54 -12.71 16.84
CA GLY A 159 2.65 -12.13 17.58
C GLY A 159 3.76 -13.12 17.92
N ALA A 160 3.41 -14.25 18.55
CA ALA A 160 4.40 -15.26 18.93
C ALA A 160 5.15 -15.86 17.72
N ARG A 161 4.45 -16.14 16.60
CA ARG A 161 5.06 -16.70 15.39
C ARG A 161 5.96 -15.69 14.69
N VAL A 162 5.54 -14.44 14.63
CA VAL A 162 6.33 -13.35 14.01
C VAL A 162 7.59 -13.05 14.83
N VAL A 163 7.48 -13.01 16.16
CA VAL A 163 8.64 -12.85 17.05
C VAL A 163 9.65 -13.98 16.86
N GLN A 164 9.19 -15.23 16.87
CA GLN A 164 10.06 -16.39 16.65
C GLN A 164 10.68 -16.42 15.25
N ALA A 165 9.94 -16.05 14.21
CA ALA A 165 10.47 -15.95 12.85
C ALA A 165 11.57 -14.88 12.77
N LEU A 166 11.35 -13.72 13.39
CA LEU A 166 12.35 -12.66 13.45
C LEU A 166 13.60 -13.09 14.26
N GLU A 167 13.44 -13.85 15.34
CA GLU A 167 14.56 -14.40 16.11
C GLU A 167 15.38 -15.42 15.31
N ALA A 168 14.72 -16.27 14.52
CA ALA A 168 15.38 -17.27 13.68
C ALA A 168 16.34 -16.66 12.64
N GLY A 169 16.01 -15.48 12.11
CA GLY A 169 16.88 -14.74 11.19
C GLY A 169 18.00 -13.94 11.86
N GLY A 170 18.08 -13.96 13.19
CA GLY A 170 19.12 -13.30 13.99
C GLY A 170 18.77 -11.86 14.38
N VAL A 171 18.29 -11.67 15.61
CA VAL A 171 18.08 -10.34 16.21
C VAL A 171 19.32 -9.93 17.01
N ARG A 172 19.87 -8.75 16.73
CA ARG A 172 21.06 -8.26 17.45
C ARG A 172 20.72 -7.82 18.88
N ALA A 173 21.52 -8.27 19.84
CA ALA A 173 21.35 -7.93 21.25
C ALA A 173 21.91 -6.53 21.59
N ARG A 174 21.14 -5.44 21.39
CA ARG A 174 21.22 -4.19 22.20
C ARG A 174 20.15 -3.12 21.85
N GLN A 175 19.69 -2.44 22.91
CA GLN A 175 19.15 -1.06 22.98
C GLN A 175 17.81 -0.69 22.31
N HIS A 176 16.86 -1.60 22.07
CA HIS A 176 15.50 -1.16 21.68
C HIS A 176 14.69 -0.77 22.92
N ARG A 177 14.75 0.53 23.29
CA ARG A 177 13.90 1.13 24.34
C ARG A 177 12.51 1.54 23.85
N SER A 178 12.34 1.72 22.53
CA SER A 178 11.05 2.11 21.95
C SER A 178 10.14 0.89 21.74
N ALA A 179 8.85 1.08 21.98
CA ALA A 179 7.79 0.11 21.69
C ALA A 179 7.54 -0.11 20.18
N GLY A 180 8.28 0.57 19.31
CA GLY A 180 8.14 0.54 17.84
C GLY A 180 6.95 1.34 17.31
N LEU A 181 6.18 1.97 18.19
CA LEU A 181 4.93 2.68 17.91
C LEU A 181 5.11 4.17 17.55
N ASP A 182 6.27 4.74 17.89
CA ASP A 182 6.65 6.14 17.70
C ASP A 182 7.13 6.42 16.26
N VAL A 183 6.31 6.06 15.28
CA VAL A 183 6.65 6.11 13.85
C VAL A 183 7.04 7.51 13.37
N TRP A 184 6.46 8.56 13.97
CA TRP A 184 6.76 9.96 13.68
C TRP A 184 8.23 10.34 13.90
N SER A 185 8.93 9.67 14.82
CA SER A 185 10.37 9.90 15.05
C SER A 185 11.27 9.35 13.95
N ARG A 186 10.73 8.53 13.06
CA ARG A 186 11.45 7.86 11.96
C ARG A 186 11.02 8.33 10.58
N LEU A 187 9.99 9.16 10.48
CA LEU A 187 9.59 9.78 9.22
C LEU A 187 10.67 10.77 8.79
N THR A 188 10.94 10.80 7.48
CA THR A 188 11.89 11.76 6.90
C THR A 188 11.37 13.17 7.07
N GLU A 189 12.18 14.05 7.65
CA GLU A 189 11.90 15.48 7.67
C GLU A 189 12.10 16.06 6.27
N TRP A 190 11.11 16.82 5.79
CA TRP A 190 11.26 17.63 4.59
C TRP A 190 11.83 19.01 4.95
N GLU A 191 12.62 19.57 4.05
CA GLU A 191 13.19 20.90 4.16
C GLU A 191 12.52 21.83 3.15
N ASP A 192 12.30 23.10 3.53
CA ASP A 192 11.83 24.12 2.60
C ASP A 192 12.91 24.34 1.52
N GLU A 193 12.62 23.93 0.29
CA GLU A 193 13.42 24.30 -0.87
C GLU A 193 13.11 25.74 -1.29
N ALA A 194 14.13 26.46 -1.79
CA ALA A 194 13.92 27.76 -2.38
C ALA A 194 12.86 27.67 -3.50
N PRO A 195 11.90 28.62 -3.58
CA PRO A 195 10.90 28.61 -4.64
C PRO A 195 11.58 28.48 -5.99
N ARG A 196 11.05 27.60 -6.84
CA ARG A 196 11.48 27.54 -8.23
C ARG A 196 11.25 28.93 -8.84
N GLY A 197 12.22 29.39 -9.63
CA GLY A 197 12.07 30.62 -10.40
C GLY A 197 10.87 30.55 -11.36
N GLU A 198 10.59 31.66 -12.04
CA GLU A 198 9.53 31.70 -13.04
C GLU A 198 9.79 30.67 -14.14
N ALA A 199 8.75 29.93 -14.53
CA ALA A 199 8.82 28.99 -15.63
C ALA A 199 9.09 29.75 -16.95
N GLY A 200 9.89 29.15 -17.82
CA GLY A 200 10.08 29.65 -19.17
C GLY A 200 8.78 29.62 -20.00
N SER A 201 8.86 30.23 -21.19
CA SER A 201 7.75 30.27 -22.15
C SER A 201 8.12 29.70 -23.53
N ALA A 202 9.16 28.87 -23.62
CA ALA A 202 9.53 28.20 -24.86
C ALA A 202 8.35 27.32 -25.36
N PRO A 203 7.92 27.50 -26.63
CA PRO A 203 6.80 26.75 -27.17
C PRO A 203 7.13 25.26 -27.34
N VAL A 204 6.07 24.46 -27.44
CA VAL A 204 6.13 23.10 -27.96
C VAL A 204 5.48 23.10 -29.34
N ASP A 205 6.25 22.72 -30.35
CA ASP A 205 5.76 22.53 -31.71
C ASP A 205 5.12 21.15 -31.89
N SER A 206 4.20 21.06 -32.85
CA SER A 206 3.43 19.84 -33.11
C SER A 206 4.30 18.63 -33.47
N GLU A 207 5.41 18.84 -34.19
CA GLU A 207 6.30 17.75 -34.59
C GLU A 207 7.03 17.16 -33.36
N SER A 208 7.57 18.02 -32.50
CA SER A 208 8.15 17.60 -31.23
C SER A 208 7.14 16.82 -30.37
N ALA A 209 5.87 17.25 -30.34
CA ALA A 209 4.82 16.55 -29.60
C ALA A 209 4.55 15.14 -30.14
N ARG A 210 4.53 14.96 -31.46
CA ARG A 210 4.40 13.63 -32.11
C ARG A 210 5.59 12.74 -31.78
N ILE A 211 6.82 13.25 -31.92
CA ILE A 211 8.04 12.50 -31.58
C ILE A 211 8.05 12.10 -30.11
N ARG A 212 7.61 12.99 -29.20
CA ARG A 212 7.50 12.64 -27.77
C ARG A 212 6.47 11.54 -27.55
N LEU A 213 5.29 11.62 -28.17
CA LEU A 213 4.25 10.60 -28.06
C LEU A 213 4.79 9.22 -28.48
N GLU A 214 5.48 9.13 -29.61
CA GLU A 214 6.09 7.88 -30.09
C GLU A 214 7.04 7.27 -29.04
N LYS A 215 7.89 8.11 -28.42
CA LYS A 215 8.78 7.67 -27.33
C LYS A 215 8.00 7.15 -26.11
N LEU A 216 6.88 7.79 -25.75
CA LEU A 216 6.06 7.35 -24.61
C LEU A 216 5.33 6.03 -24.91
N LEU A 217 4.88 5.84 -26.15
CA LEU A 217 4.26 4.59 -26.60
C LEU A 217 5.28 3.44 -26.52
N GLN A 218 6.49 3.64 -27.05
CA GLN A 218 7.59 2.67 -26.96
C GLN A 218 7.94 2.35 -25.50
N ALA A 219 8.07 3.36 -24.65
CA ALA A 219 8.34 3.18 -23.22
C ALA A 219 7.23 2.41 -22.48
N SER A 220 6.01 2.42 -23.01
CA SER A 220 4.86 1.67 -22.49
C SER A 220 4.71 0.27 -23.11
N GLY A 221 5.63 -0.15 -23.99
CA GLY A 221 5.53 -1.42 -24.73
C GLY A 221 4.41 -1.42 -25.78
N LEU A 222 4.05 -0.25 -26.30
CA LEU A 222 3.03 -0.08 -27.33
C LEU A 222 3.69 0.33 -28.65
N ASP A 223 3.53 -0.51 -29.68
CA ASP A 223 4.14 -0.28 -31.00
C ASP A 223 3.15 0.31 -32.04
N GLU A 224 1.86 0.39 -31.69
CA GLU A 224 0.83 0.92 -32.57
C GLU A 224 0.72 2.45 -32.42
N THR A 225 1.25 3.19 -33.40
CA THR A 225 0.98 4.63 -33.51
C THR A 225 -0.35 4.84 -34.21
N ARG A 226 -1.31 5.44 -33.52
CA ARG A 226 -2.64 5.76 -34.07
C ARG A 226 -2.64 7.17 -34.64
N PRO A 227 -2.98 7.37 -35.94
CA PRO A 227 -2.99 8.70 -36.54
C PRO A 227 -3.81 9.73 -35.74
N SER A 228 -5.00 9.34 -35.27
CA SER A 228 -5.87 10.21 -34.47
C SER A 228 -5.27 10.60 -33.11
N GLN A 229 -4.48 9.73 -32.48
CA GLN A 229 -3.77 10.05 -31.24
C GLN A 229 -2.60 11.00 -31.50
N SER A 230 -1.86 10.76 -32.59
CA SER A 230 -0.76 11.61 -33.04
C SER A 230 -1.26 13.02 -33.38
N ASP A 231 -2.38 13.13 -34.10
CA ASP A 231 -3.05 14.40 -34.41
C ASP A 231 -3.51 15.09 -33.13
N TYR A 232 -4.14 14.35 -32.21
CA TYR A 232 -4.53 14.90 -30.91
C TYR A 232 -3.35 15.48 -30.11
N ALA A 233 -2.20 14.79 -30.08
CA ALA A 233 -1.00 15.28 -29.41
C ALA A 233 -0.40 16.53 -30.08
N ALA A 234 -0.41 16.55 -31.42
CA ALA A 234 0.02 17.69 -32.22
C ALA A 234 -0.84 18.93 -31.98
N GLU A 235 -2.16 18.77 -31.91
CA GLU A 235 -3.10 19.83 -31.58
C GLU A 235 -2.94 20.29 -30.13
N ALA A 236 -2.77 19.35 -29.18
CA ALA A 236 -2.54 19.64 -27.77
C ALA A 236 -1.31 20.52 -27.51
N ALA A 237 -0.30 20.50 -28.40
CA ALA A 237 0.86 21.39 -28.35
C ALA A 237 0.48 22.88 -28.43
N PHE A 238 -0.64 23.23 -29.09
CA PHE A 238 -1.14 24.61 -29.18
C PHE A 238 -1.34 25.25 -27.80
N ALA A 239 -1.81 24.49 -26.81
CA ALA A 239 -2.05 24.98 -25.45
C ALA A 239 -0.75 25.36 -24.72
N PHE A 240 0.40 24.86 -25.17
CA PHE A 240 1.73 25.13 -24.60
C PHE A 240 2.51 26.21 -25.35
N SER A 241 1.86 26.92 -26.27
CA SER A 241 2.44 28.11 -26.92
C SER A 241 2.36 29.35 -26.03
N PRO A 242 3.27 30.34 -26.20
CA PRO A 242 3.17 31.63 -25.53
C PRO A 242 1.80 32.29 -25.72
N ARG A 243 1.33 32.96 -24.67
CA ARG A 243 0.20 33.90 -24.76
C ARG A 243 0.62 35.12 -25.58
N ASN A 244 -0.29 35.63 -26.40
CA ASN A 244 -0.04 36.86 -27.18
C ASN A 244 -0.27 38.12 -26.34
N GLU A 245 -1.17 38.03 -25.36
CA GLU A 245 -1.65 39.15 -24.55
C GLU A 245 -1.81 38.70 -23.09
N GLU A 246 -1.64 39.62 -22.16
CA GLU A 246 -1.90 39.39 -20.74
C GLU A 246 -3.38 39.06 -20.50
N GLY A 247 -3.67 38.16 -19.54
CA GLY A 247 -5.03 37.72 -19.23
C GLY A 247 -5.70 36.82 -20.29
N ARG A 248 -5.03 36.52 -21.41
CA ARG A 248 -5.56 35.67 -22.49
C ARG A 248 -4.76 34.39 -22.65
N PRO A 249 -5.08 33.32 -21.88
CA PRO A 249 -4.38 32.05 -21.99
C PRO A 249 -4.58 31.42 -23.37
N ARG A 250 -3.60 30.63 -23.83
CA ARG A 250 -3.79 29.72 -24.96
C ARG A 250 -4.63 28.54 -24.49
N VAL A 251 -5.82 28.38 -25.06
CA VAL A 251 -6.77 27.34 -24.67
C VAL A 251 -7.10 26.49 -25.89
N LEU A 252 -6.99 25.17 -25.73
CA LEU A 252 -7.49 24.18 -26.68
C LEU A 252 -8.69 23.48 -26.06
N LEU A 253 -9.79 23.40 -26.82
CA LEU A 253 -10.89 22.49 -26.53
C LEU A 253 -10.84 21.36 -27.55
N ALA A 254 -10.45 20.17 -27.11
CA ALA A 254 -10.32 18.99 -27.96
C ALA A 254 -11.25 17.87 -27.49
N GLU A 255 -12.11 17.41 -28.38
CA GLU A 255 -12.91 16.20 -28.18
C GLU A 255 -12.12 14.98 -28.67
N ALA A 256 -12.03 13.95 -27.84
CA ALA A 256 -11.42 12.69 -28.23
C ALA A 256 -12.21 11.51 -27.66
N GLY A 257 -12.47 10.54 -28.53
CA GLY A 257 -13.23 9.33 -28.23
C GLY A 257 -12.58 8.46 -27.15
N THR A 258 -13.35 7.51 -26.63
CA THR A 258 -12.84 6.49 -25.73
C THR A 258 -11.86 5.60 -26.50
N GLY A 259 -10.72 5.25 -25.89
CA GLY A 259 -9.71 4.41 -26.55
C GLY A 259 -8.74 5.14 -27.49
N THR A 260 -8.88 6.45 -27.71
CA THR A 260 -7.94 7.25 -28.53
C THR A 260 -6.55 7.39 -27.89
N GLY A 261 -6.35 6.97 -26.64
CA GLY A 261 -5.06 7.16 -25.95
C GLY A 261 -4.82 8.61 -25.49
N LYS A 262 -5.90 9.27 -25.05
CA LYS A 262 -5.93 10.68 -24.64
C LYS A 262 -4.86 11.06 -23.64
N THR A 263 -4.60 10.19 -22.66
CA THR A 263 -3.66 10.44 -21.57
C THR A 263 -2.24 10.67 -22.12
N LEU A 264 -1.66 9.71 -22.83
CA LEU A 264 -0.35 9.91 -23.48
C LEU A 264 -0.39 11.06 -24.50
N GLY A 265 -1.52 11.27 -25.17
CA GLY A 265 -1.72 12.35 -26.13
C GLY A 265 -1.50 13.75 -25.54
N TYR A 266 -2.05 14.06 -24.36
CA TYR A 266 -1.77 15.35 -23.70
C TYR A 266 -0.49 15.33 -22.85
N LEU A 267 -0.07 14.17 -22.33
CA LEU A 267 1.18 14.04 -21.55
C LEU A 267 2.42 14.31 -22.40
N ALA A 268 2.37 13.97 -23.70
CA ALA A 268 3.48 14.21 -24.62
C ALA A 268 3.88 15.70 -24.71
N PRO A 269 3.02 16.63 -25.17
CA PRO A 269 3.38 18.05 -25.19
C PRO A 269 3.55 18.65 -23.79
N ALA A 270 2.79 18.18 -22.79
CA ALA A 270 2.91 18.68 -21.41
C ALA A 270 4.27 18.41 -20.77
N SER A 271 4.79 17.18 -20.96
CA SER A 271 6.11 16.80 -20.44
C SER A 271 7.24 17.55 -21.13
N LEU A 272 7.17 17.73 -22.45
CA LEU A 272 8.14 18.54 -23.20
C LEU A 272 8.15 19.99 -22.72
N TRP A 273 6.96 20.57 -22.50
CA TRP A 273 6.87 21.93 -21.99
C TRP A 273 7.49 22.04 -20.59
N ALA A 274 7.18 21.10 -19.69
CA ALA A 274 7.74 21.09 -18.34
C ALA A 274 9.27 20.97 -18.34
N GLU A 275 9.83 20.12 -19.19
CA GLU A 275 11.28 19.94 -19.36
C GLU A 275 11.95 21.20 -19.94
N ARG A 276 11.41 21.78 -21.02
CA ARG A 276 11.98 22.97 -21.68
C ARG A 276 11.94 24.21 -20.78
N ASN A 277 10.86 24.35 -20.01
CA ASN A 277 10.57 25.57 -19.27
C ASN A 277 10.86 25.47 -17.78
N GLN A 278 11.33 24.32 -17.31
CA GLN A 278 11.57 24.06 -15.88
C GLN A 278 10.31 24.35 -15.02
N GLY A 279 9.13 24.13 -15.61
CA GLY A 279 7.82 24.39 -15.02
C GLY A 279 7.07 23.11 -14.64
N ALA A 280 5.96 23.27 -13.91
CA ALA A 280 5.07 22.16 -13.57
C ALA A 280 3.83 22.15 -14.47
N ALA A 281 3.53 21.00 -15.08
CA ALA A 281 2.27 20.77 -15.77
C ALA A 281 1.22 20.23 -14.79
N TRP A 282 0.04 20.84 -14.76
CA TRP A 282 -1.06 20.44 -13.89
C TRP A 282 -2.12 19.68 -14.68
N ILE A 283 -2.42 18.46 -14.27
CA ILE A 283 -3.44 17.63 -14.90
C ILE A 283 -4.60 17.47 -13.93
N SER A 284 -5.73 18.09 -14.25
CA SER A 284 -6.96 17.97 -13.48
C SER A 284 -7.88 16.92 -14.10
N THR A 285 -8.52 16.08 -13.27
CA THR A 285 -9.43 15.04 -13.72
C THR A 285 -10.56 14.81 -12.71
N TYR A 286 -11.65 14.21 -13.16
CA TYR A 286 -12.90 14.15 -12.39
C TYR A 286 -12.90 13.13 -11.25
N THR A 287 -12.22 11.98 -11.40
CA THR A 287 -12.29 10.88 -10.42
C THR A 287 -10.92 10.44 -9.94
N ARG A 288 -10.85 9.91 -8.70
CA ARG A 288 -9.64 9.27 -8.15
C ARG A 288 -9.16 8.08 -8.98
N ALA A 289 -10.07 7.36 -9.62
CA ALA A 289 -9.70 6.25 -10.51
C ALA A 289 -8.93 6.74 -11.73
N LEU A 290 -9.35 7.87 -12.32
CA LEU A 290 -8.64 8.52 -13.41
C LEU A 290 -7.30 9.09 -12.94
N GLN A 291 -7.22 9.72 -11.75
CA GLN A 291 -5.94 10.17 -11.19
C GLN A 291 -4.93 9.02 -11.08
N ARG A 292 -5.35 7.88 -10.53
CA ARG A 292 -4.52 6.67 -10.46
C ARG A 292 -4.12 6.12 -11.82
N GLN A 293 -4.98 6.26 -12.83
CA GLN A 293 -4.66 5.82 -14.18
C GLN A 293 -3.54 6.67 -14.75
N ILE A 294 -3.66 7.99 -14.66
CA ILE A 294 -2.65 8.95 -15.13
C ILE A 294 -1.33 8.75 -14.39
N ASP A 295 -1.38 8.57 -13.06
CA ASP A 295 -0.18 8.28 -12.27
C ASP A 295 0.50 6.96 -12.68
N ARG A 296 -0.26 5.89 -12.94
CA ARG A 296 0.32 4.67 -13.53
C ARG A 296 0.95 4.95 -14.88
N GLU A 297 0.28 5.67 -15.76
CA GLU A 297 0.80 6.01 -17.10
C GLU A 297 2.05 6.90 -17.05
N SER A 298 2.29 7.62 -15.95
CA SER A 298 3.53 8.41 -15.78
C SER A 298 4.81 7.57 -15.74
N HIS A 299 4.72 6.24 -15.62
CA HIS A 299 5.88 5.36 -15.85
C HIS A 299 6.48 5.48 -17.25
N SER A 300 5.67 5.85 -18.26
CA SER A 300 6.13 6.10 -19.62
C SER A 300 7.03 7.34 -19.71
N LEU A 301 6.83 8.31 -18.81
CA LEU A 301 7.64 9.52 -18.69
C LEU A 301 8.92 9.25 -17.89
N TRP A 302 8.77 8.54 -16.77
CA TRP A 302 9.85 8.21 -15.83
C TRP A 302 9.77 6.72 -15.47
N PRO A 303 10.52 5.85 -16.19
CA PRO A 303 10.51 4.41 -15.92
C PRO A 303 11.03 4.07 -14.53
N ASP A 304 12.08 4.77 -14.08
CA ASP A 304 12.62 4.64 -12.73
C ASP A 304 11.59 5.11 -11.67
N PRO A 305 11.14 4.23 -10.76
CA PRO A 305 10.21 4.61 -9.71
C PRO A 305 10.72 5.72 -8.78
N ALA A 306 12.04 5.78 -8.53
CA ALA A 306 12.60 6.79 -7.62
C ALA A 306 12.57 8.19 -8.26
N GLU A 307 12.91 8.31 -9.54
CA GLU A 307 12.72 9.54 -10.31
C GLU A 307 11.24 9.91 -10.43
N ARG A 308 10.38 8.94 -10.78
CA ARG A 308 8.93 9.16 -10.93
C ARG A 308 8.32 9.71 -9.65
N LYS A 309 8.68 9.19 -8.47
CA LYS A 309 8.22 9.69 -7.17
C LYS A 309 8.55 11.18 -6.96
N LYS A 310 9.69 11.65 -7.49
CA LYS A 310 10.14 13.06 -7.37
C LYS A 310 9.48 13.98 -8.39
N LYS A 311 9.09 13.46 -9.57
CA LYS A 311 8.61 14.26 -10.71
C LYS A 311 7.09 14.23 -10.89
N ALA A 312 6.42 13.16 -10.47
CA ALA A 312 4.98 12.97 -10.54
C ALA A 312 4.38 12.86 -9.14
N VAL A 313 3.55 13.84 -8.78
CA VAL A 313 2.86 13.90 -7.48
C VAL A 313 1.35 13.94 -7.69
N ILE A 314 0.63 13.21 -6.85
CA ILE A 314 -0.84 13.27 -6.80
C ILE A 314 -1.22 14.29 -5.74
N ARG A 315 -2.11 15.22 -6.09
CA ARG A 315 -2.64 16.22 -5.16
C ARG A 315 -4.13 16.00 -4.91
N LYS A 316 -4.50 15.78 -3.66
CA LYS A 316 -5.88 15.67 -3.16
C LYS A 316 -6.11 16.63 -1.99
N GLY A 317 -7.33 16.66 -1.46
CA GLY A 317 -7.59 17.33 -0.18
C GLY A 317 -6.93 16.61 0.99
N ARG A 318 -6.68 17.33 2.10
CA ARG A 318 -5.99 16.81 3.30
C ARG A 318 -6.73 15.63 3.94
N GLU A 319 -8.04 15.56 3.75
CA GLU A 319 -8.92 14.49 4.21
C GLU A 319 -8.65 13.13 3.54
N ASN A 320 -7.66 13.07 2.64
CA ASN A 320 -7.23 11.85 1.96
C ASN A 320 -5.87 11.34 2.47
N TYR A 321 -5.10 12.16 3.19
CA TYR A 321 -3.75 11.85 3.60
C TYR A 321 -3.66 11.60 5.11
N LEU A 322 -2.75 10.73 5.51
CA LEU A 322 -2.50 10.42 6.91
C LEU A 322 -2.10 11.69 7.69
N CYS A 323 -2.87 12.02 8.72
CA CYS A 323 -2.51 12.98 9.73
C CYS A 323 -1.66 12.28 10.80
N VAL A 324 -0.35 12.58 10.82
CA VAL A 324 0.61 12.00 11.77
C VAL A 324 0.24 12.33 13.22
N LEU A 325 -0.35 13.50 13.47
CA LEU A 325 -0.84 13.88 14.79
C LEU A 325 -2.01 12.99 15.24
N ASN A 326 -3.02 12.80 14.39
CA ASN A 326 -4.16 11.92 14.72
C ASN A 326 -3.68 10.47 14.93
N LEU A 327 -2.69 10.00 14.17
CA LEU A 327 -2.08 8.69 14.40
C LEU A 327 -1.42 8.61 15.77
N GLN A 328 -0.62 9.61 16.15
CA GLN A 328 0.02 9.65 17.46
C GLN A 328 -1.02 9.63 18.59
N ASP A 329 -2.05 10.46 18.51
CA ASP A 329 -3.09 10.55 19.54
C ASP A 329 -3.84 9.22 19.69
N MET A 330 -4.21 8.58 18.57
CA MET A 330 -4.85 7.27 18.59
C MET A 330 -3.94 6.17 19.14
N VAL A 331 -2.64 6.19 18.81
CA VAL A 331 -1.65 5.25 19.36
C VAL A 331 -1.55 5.40 20.88
N GLN A 332 -1.46 6.64 21.38
CA GLN A 332 -1.42 6.92 22.82
C GLN A 332 -2.71 6.46 23.53
N ALA A 333 -3.88 6.71 22.93
CA ALA A 333 -5.15 6.23 23.47
C ALA A 333 -5.21 4.69 23.51
N ALA A 334 -4.76 4.02 22.45
CA ALA A 334 -4.73 2.56 22.38
C ALA A 334 -3.75 1.94 23.39
N GLN A 335 -2.61 2.59 23.70
CA GLN A 335 -1.70 2.15 24.76
C GLN A 335 -2.36 2.18 26.15
N LEU A 336 -3.36 3.05 26.35
CA LEU A 336 -4.17 3.12 27.57
C LEU A 336 -5.40 2.19 27.53
N GLY A 337 -5.52 1.34 26.50
CA GLY A 337 -6.62 0.41 26.32
C GLY A 337 -7.83 0.98 25.54
N ASN A 338 -7.75 2.21 25.06
CA ASN A 338 -8.84 2.90 24.35
C ASN A 338 -8.63 2.91 22.83
N GLY A 339 -8.43 1.73 22.22
CA GLY A 339 -8.28 1.64 20.76
C GLY A 339 -7.69 0.32 20.28
N ASP A 340 -7.59 0.18 18.95
CA ASP A 340 -6.95 -0.98 18.32
C ASP A 340 -5.44 -0.76 18.13
N LEU A 341 -4.65 -1.17 19.12
CA LEU A 341 -3.20 -1.04 19.05
C LEU A 341 -2.59 -1.85 17.88
N VAL A 342 -3.15 -3.01 17.56
CA VAL A 342 -2.65 -3.87 16.47
C VAL A 342 -2.91 -3.21 15.13
N GLY A 343 -4.12 -2.72 14.89
CA GLY A 343 -4.46 -1.97 13.68
C GLY A 343 -3.60 -0.72 13.52
N LEU A 344 -3.44 0.06 14.59
CA LEU A 344 -2.59 1.27 14.58
C LEU A 344 -1.11 0.95 14.36
N ALA A 345 -0.60 -0.15 14.90
CA ALA A 345 0.75 -0.64 14.63
C ALA A 345 0.95 -1.00 13.15
N LEU A 346 -0.03 -1.65 12.52
CA LEU A 346 0.00 -1.95 11.08
C LEU A 346 -0.03 -0.67 10.24
N VAL A 347 -0.86 0.30 10.60
CA VAL A 347 -0.85 1.64 9.97
C VAL A 347 0.51 2.31 10.15
N GLY A 348 1.10 2.23 11.34
CA GLY A 348 2.42 2.79 11.62
C GLY A 348 3.51 2.20 10.72
N ARG A 349 3.51 0.87 10.51
CA ARG A 349 4.44 0.23 9.55
C ARG A 349 4.21 0.72 8.13
N TRP A 350 2.94 0.86 7.72
CA TRP A 350 2.59 1.42 6.42
C TRP A 350 3.08 2.88 6.27
N ALA A 351 2.92 3.72 7.29
CA ALA A 351 3.30 5.12 7.26
C ALA A 351 4.81 5.32 6.99
N LEU A 352 5.66 4.39 7.41
CA LEU A 352 7.10 4.45 7.14
C LEU A 352 7.48 4.09 5.70
N HIS A 353 6.58 3.42 4.97
CA HIS A 353 6.87 2.83 3.65
C HIS A 353 5.99 3.38 2.53
N THR A 354 4.90 4.06 2.88
CA THR A 354 3.99 4.68 1.92
C THR A 354 4.73 5.64 1.00
N ARG A 355 4.28 5.74 -0.25
CA ARG A 355 4.79 6.70 -1.22
C ARG A 355 4.55 8.13 -0.72
N ASP A 356 3.34 8.42 -0.28
CA ASP A 356 2.83 9.78 -0.09
C ASP A 356 1.75 9.89 1.00
N GLY A 357 1.50 8.84 1.80
CA GLY A 357 0.54 8.88 2.90
C GLY A 357 -0.92 8.90 2.44
N ASP A 358 -1.21 8.58 1.18
CA ASP A 358 -2.57 8.55 0.63
C ASP A 358 -3.39 7.38 1.19
N MET A 359 -4.24 7.70 2.17
CA MET A 359 -5.16 6.76 2.80
C MET A 359 -6.35 6.40 1.91
N THR A 360 -6.58 7.13 0.81
CA THR A 360 -7.80 7.02 0.01
C THR A 360 -7.52 6.78 -1.46
N GLY A 361 -7.23 5.50 -1.75
CA GLY A 361 -6.95 5.03 -3.09
C GLY A 361 -5.49 5.19 -3.50
N GLY A 362 -4.59 5.26 -2.53
CA GLY A 362 -3.15 5.09 -2.71
C GLY A 362 -2.72 3.67 -2.35
N ASP A 363 -1.58 3.55 -1.67
CA ASP A 363 -0.99 2.28 -1.22
C ASP A 363 -1.51 1.81 0.16
N PHE A 364 -2.36 2.60 0.82
CA PHE A 364 -3.04 2.17 2.04
C PHE A 364 -4.00 0.99 1.76
N PRO A 365 -3.90 -0.14 2.48
CA PRO A 365 -4.81 -1.25 2.27
C PRO A 365 -6.23 -0.90 2.74
N GLY A 366 -7.13 -0.59 1.81
CA GLY A 366 -8.50 -0.18 2.12
C GLY A 366 -9.35 -1.21 2.87
N TRP A 367 -8.90 -2.47 2.91
CA TRP A 367 -9.51 -3.54 3.70
C TRP A 367 -9.04 -3.59 5.16
N LEU A 368 -7.91 -2.94 5.51
CA LEU A 368 -7.31 -3.02 6.85
C LEU A 368 -8.28 -2.62 7.96
N PRO A 369 -9.03 -1.49 7.86
CA PRO A 369 -9.97 -1.10 8.91
C PRO A 369 -11.17 -2.06 9.05
N GLY A 370 -11.42 -2.89 8.04
CA GLY A 370 -12.60 -3.77 7.95
C GLY A 370 -12.32 -5.23 8.32
N LEU A 371 -11.09 -5.60 8.68
CA LEU A 371 -10.73 -6.99 8.96
C LEU A 371 -11.59 -7.59 10.08
N PHE A 372 -11.73 -6.88 11.20
CA PHE A 372 -12.47 -7.32 12.39
C PHE A 372 -13.60 -6.35 12.74
N ALA A 373 -14.57 -6.85 13.51
CA ALA A 373 -15.62 -6.01 14.07
C ALA A 373 -15.05 -5.16 15.20
N MET A 374 -15.05 -3.84 15.01
CA MET A 374 -14.62 -2.89 16.01
C MET A 374 -15.48 -1.63 15.94
N PRO A 375 -15.59 -0.87 17.06
CA PRO A 375 -16.20 0.45 17.03
C PRO A 375 -15.51 1.34 15.99
N ALA A 376 -16.30 2.08 15.20
CA ALA A 376 -15.76 2.93 14.13
C ALA A 376 -14.73 3.95 14.64
N ALA A 377 -14.88 4.44 15.87
CA ALA A 377 -13.94 5.37 16.50
C ALA A 377 -12.56 4.76 16.79
N HIS A 378 -12.47 3.42 16.90
CA HIS A 378 -11.21 2.71 17.18
C HIS A 378 -10.55 2.16 15.92
N ALA A 379 -11.26 2.13 14.79
CA ALA A 379 -10.75 1.57 13.54
C ALA A 379 -9.60 2.44 12.99
N ALA A 380 -8.46 1.82 12.72
CA ALA A 380 -7.28 2.46 12.17
C ALA A 380 -7.47 2.70 10.65
N GLY A 381 -8.25 3.72 10.29
CA GLY A 381 -8.55 4.05 8.90
C GLY A 381 -8.83 5.53 8.67
N ALA A 382 -9.09 5.88 7.42
CA ALA A 382 -9.28 7.26 6.98
C ALA A 382 -10.45 8.00 7.67
N ALA A 383 -11.32 7.29 8.39
CA ALA A 383 -12.37 7.91 9.20
C ALA A 383 -11.82 8.71 10.39
N ASN A 384 -10.69 8.28 10.96
CA ASN A 384 -10.11 8.83 12.19
C ASN A 384 -8.70 9.40 11.99
N LEU A 385 -7.99 8.94 10.94
CA LEU A 385 -6.57 9.20 10.76
C LEU A 385 -6.23 10.30 9.73
N VAL A 386 -7.22 11.08 9.28
CA VAL A 386 -7.03 12.17 8.32
C VAL A 386 -7.64 13.46 8.86
N ASP A 387 -7.23 14.60 8.32
CA ASP A 387 -7.83 15.90 8.65
C ASP A 387 -9.19 16.05 7.98
N ARG A 388 -10.30 15.99 8.75
CA ARG A 388 -11.68 16.08 8.18
C ARG A 388 -12.45 17.31 8.59
N ARG A 389 -12.14 17.89 9.74
CA ARG A 389 -12.86 19.00 10.35
C ARG A 389 -12.07 20.30 10.22
N GLY A 390 -10.96 20.29 9.48
CA GLY A 390 -10.06 21.43 9.36
C GLY A 390 -9.26 21.65 10.64
N GLU A 391 -8.97 20.57 11.38
CA GLU A 391 -8.19 20.59 12.62
C GLU A 391 -6.70 20.83 12.39
N CYS A 392 -6.23 20.84 11.14
CA CYS A 392 -4.83 21.07 10.83
C CYS A 392 -4.36 22.48 11.28
N VAL A 393 -3.41 22.50 12.21
CA VAL A 393 -2.79 23.73 12.74
C VAL A 393 -1.53 24.16 11.98
N HIS A 394 -1.28 23.56 10.80
CA HIS A 394 -0.17 23.92 9.91
C HIS A 394 1.20 23.95 10.62
N ALA A 395 1.95 25.04 10.51
CA ALA A 395 3.30 25.20 11.05
C ALA A 395 3.37 25.10 12.59
N ALA A 396 2.24 25.19 13.30
CA ALA A 396 2.18 24.96 14.74
C ALA A 396 2.14 23.47 15.12
N CYS A 397 1.95 22.56 14.15
CA CYS A 397 1.91 21.12 14.39
C CYS A 397 3.34 20.61 14.68
N PRO A 398 3.54 19.79 15.73
CA PRO A 398 4.86 19.20 16.00
C PRO A 398 5.36 18.29 14.87
N HIS A 399 4.46 17.81 14.00
CA HIS A 399 4.77 16.96 12.85
C HIS A 399 4.78 17.71 11.52
N TYR A 400 4.78 19.05 11.52
CA TYR A 400 4.68 19.82 10.28
C TYR A 400 5.74 19.43 9.25
N ARG A 401 6.97 19.17 9.69
CA ARG A 401 8.10 18.78 8.82
C ARG A 401 8.16 17.29 8.48
N THR A 402 7.32 16.46 9.09
CA THR A 402 7.31 15.00 8.85
C THR A 402 5.99 14.50 8.28
N CYS A 403 4.98 15.37 8.15
CA CYS A 403 3.68 14.98 7.64
C CYS A 403 3.65 14.89 6.10
N PHE A 404 2.60 14.27 5.58
CA PHE A 404 2.43 13.95 4.16
C PHE A 404 1.71 15.05 3.34
N VAL A 405 1.44 16.21 3.94
CA VAL A 405 0.50 17.23 3.42
C VAL A 405 1.19 18.55 3.12
#